data_AF-A0A918GR93-F1
#
_entry.id   AF-A0A918GR93-F1
#
_cell.length_a   1.000
_cell.length_b   1.000
_cell.length_c   1.000
_cell.angle_alpha   90.00
_cell.angle_beta   90.00
_cell.angle_gamma   90.00
#
_symmetry.space_group_name_H-M   'P 1'
#
loop_
_entity.id
_entity.type
_entity.pdbx_description
1 polymer ?
#
loop_
_entity_poly.entity_id
_entity_poly.type
_entity_poly.pdbx_seq_one_letter_code
_entity_poly.pdbx_strand_id
1 'polypeptide(L)'
;MGYKAIAAVHPRYGQPATRTSLRGQDEGGHLRHIREHLTVEDGSLRWVTRAYWSRTRRSKEWWETFARERKGRIVIEDCTRGLARADEPEPPTPEPEPGPEPEPDPESQAAAGARSWGS
;
A
#
# COMPACT_ATOMS: atom_id res chain seq x y z
N MET A 1 -6.32 8.37 -3.39
CA MET A 1 -7.47 7.45 -3.48
C MET A 1 -7.63 6.98 -4.91
N GLY A 2 -7.65 5.67 -5.16
CA GLY A 2 -7.75 5.10 -6.51
C GLY A 2 -9.10 4.44 -6.78
N TYR A 3 -9.36 4.09 -8.05
CA TYR A 3 -10.60 3.43 -8.48
C TYR A 3 -10.92 2.15 -7.70
N LYS A 4 -9.88 1.43 -7.23
CA LYS A 4 -10.05 0.23 -6.40
C LYS A 4 -10.77 0.47 -5.09
N ALA A 5 -10.39 1.53 -4.37
CA ALA A 5 -11.02 1.91 -3.11
C ALA A 5 -12.47 2.37 -3.34
N ILE A 6 -12.73 3.10 -4.43
CA ILE A 6 -14.08 3.56 -4.77
C ILE A 6 -14.97 2.38 -5.19
N ALA A 7 -14.46 1.43 -5.97
CA ALA A 7 -15.23 0.26 -6.36
C ALA A 7 -15.53 -0.68 -5.18
N ALA A 8 -14.62 -0.79 -4.19
CA ALA A 8 -14.82 -1.62 -3.01
C ALA A 8 -16.02 -1.17 -2.16
N VAL A 9 -16.31 0.14 -2.12
CA VAL A 9 -17.47 0.69 -1.40
C VAL A 9 -18.73 0.78 -2.28
N HIS A 10 -18.65 0.41 -3.56
CA HIS A 10 -19.75 0.54 -4.50
C HIS A 10 -20.37 -0.82 -4.87
N PRO A 11 -21.43 -1.28 -4.19
CA PRO A 11 -21.96 -2.64 -4.34
C PRO A 11 -22.51 -2.96 -5.74
N ARG A 12 -22.85 -1.94 -6.55
CA ARG A 12 -23.42 -2.09 -7.89
C ARG A 12 -22.43 -1.88 -9.05
N TYR A 13 -21.23 -1.37 -8.79
CA TYR A 13 -20.28 -1.00 -9.85
C TYR A 13 -18.91 -1.62 -9.56
N GLY A 14 -18.48 -2.51 -10.45
CA GLY A 14 -17.17 -3.14 -10.36
C GLY A 14 -16.02 -2.20 -10.74
N GLN A 15 -14.80 -2.69 -10.52
CA GLN A 15 -13.56 -2.01 -10.87
C GLN A 15 -13.53 -1.39 -12.28
N PRO A 16 -14.00 -2.07 -13.35
CA PRO A 16 -13.96 -1.51 -14.70
C PRO A 16 -14.87 -0.29 -14.87
N ALA A 17 -16.07 -0.32 -14.26
CA ALA A 17 -17.02 0.78 -14.35
C ALA A 17 -16.45 2.03 -13.67
N THR A 18 -15.94 1.89 -12.45
CA THR A 18 -15.29 2.99 -11.72
C THR A 18 -14.08 3.54 -12.47
N ARG A 19 -13.22 2.67 -13.03
CA ARG A 19 -12.06 3.11 -13.80
C ARG A 19 -12.47 3.97 -14.99
N THR A 20 -13.48 3.54 -15.75
CA THR A 20 -14.00 4.27 -16.91
C THR A 20 -14.61 5.62 -16.50
N SER A 21 -15.39 5.67 -15.42
CA SER A 21 -15.97 6.92 -14.93
C SER A 21 -14.90 7.93 -14.50
N LEU A 22 -13.88 7.49 -13.76
CA LEU A 22 -12.79 8.37 -13.32
C LEU A 22 -11.97 8.89 -14.51
N ARG A 23 -11.71 8.03 -15.50
CA ARG A 23 -11.02 8.43 -16.74
C ARG A 23 -11.80 9.52 -17.48
N GLY A 24 -13.11 9.36 -17.63
CA GLY A 24 -13.94 10.38 -18.28
C GLY A 24 -13.96 11.72 -17.53
N GLN A 25 -13.86 11.70 -16.19
CA GLN A 25 -13.78 12.91 -15.38
C GLN A 25 -12.40 13.57 -15.45
N ASP A 26 -11.34 12.79 -15.55
CA ASP A 26 -9.97 13.28 -15.77
C ASP A 26 -9.83 13.92 -17.16
N GLU A 27 -10.26 13.23 -18.22
CA GLU A 27 -10.30 13.76 -19.59
C GLU A 27 -11.22 14.99 -19.71
N GLY A 28 -12.35 14.96 -18.99
CA GLY A 28 -13.27 16.07 -18.89
C GLY A 28 -12.71 17.28 -18.15
N GLY A 29 -11.55 17.18 -17.49
CA GLY A 29 -10.95 18.28 -16.72
C GLY A 29 -11.64 18.56 -15.39
N HIS A 30 -12.40 17.58 -14.87
CA HIS A 30 -13.10 17.64 -13.59
C HIS A 30 -12.28 17.02 -12.44
N LEU A 31 -11.36 16.11 -12.75
CA LEU A 31 -10.51 15.43 -11.80
C LEU A 31 -9.04 15.66 -12.15
N ARG A 32 -8.20 15.88 -11.14
CA ARG A 32 -6.73 15.78 -11.25
C ARG A 32 -6.11 15.17 -10.01
N HIS A 33 -5.06 14.38 -10.22
CA HIS A 33 -4.20 13.91 -9.15
C HIS A 33 -3.02 14.87 -9.00
N ILE A 34 -2.74 15.32 -7.79
CA ILE A 34 -1.65 16.24 -7.50
C ILE A 34 -0.80 15.63 -6.40
N ARG A 35 0.51 15.53 -6.67
CA ARG A 35 1.50 15.13 -5.68
C ARG A 35 2.02 16.37 -4.98
N GLU A 36 1.80 16.46 -3.69
CA GLU A 36 2.16 17.60 -2.84
C GLU A 36 3.02 17.16 -1.66
N HIS A 37 3.79 18.10 -1.11
CA HIS A 37 4.57 17.92 0.11
C HIS A 37 3.76 18.35 1.31
N LEU A 38 3.54 17.44 2.25
CA LEU A 38 3.00 17.78 3.57
C LEU A 38 4.14 17.76 4.59
N THR A 39 4.24 18.84 5.37
CA THR A 39 5.02 18.85 6.59
C THR A 39 4.11 18.34 7.69
N VAL A 40 4.41 17.15 8.22
CA VAL A 40 3.68 16.56 9.35
C VAL A 40 4.14 17.26 10.63
N GLU A 41 3.34 17.22 11.69
CA GLU A 41 3.63 17.85 12.99
C GLU A 41 4.99 17.42 13.57
N ASP A 42 5.45 16.20 13.25
CA ASP A 42 6.78 15.68 13.59
C ASP A 42 7.94 16.28 12.77
N GLY A 43 7.70 17.34 11.98
CA GLY A 43 8.70 17.98 11.12
C GLY A 43 9.11 17.17 9.88
N SER A 44 8.54 15.99 9.67
CA SER A 44 8.86 15.12 8.54
C SER A 44 8.14 15.54 7.26
N LEU A 45 8.88 15.59 6.15
CA LEU A 45 8.35 15.85 4.81
C LEU A 45 7.84 14.56 4.16
N ARG A 46 6.52 14.46 3.96
CA ARG A 46 5.89 13.33 3.28
C ARG A 46 5.28 13.76 1.95
N TRP A 47 5.59 13.02 0.90
CA TRP A 47 4.92 13.17 -0.38
C TRP A 47 3.57 12.46 -0.33
N VAL A 48 2.50 13.18 -0.67
CA VAL A 48 1.17 12.60 -0.78
C VAL A 48 0.60 12.89 -2.15
N THR A 49 -0.19 11.95 -2.69
CA THR A 49 -0.96 12.17 -3.91
C THR A 49 -2.42 12.35 -3.53
N ARG A 50 -2.93 13.58 -3.68
CA ARG A 50 -4.34 13.90 -3.47
C ARG A 50 -5.09 13.91 -4.80
N ALA A 51 -6.32 13.42 -4.78
CA ALA A 51 -7.26 13.54 -5.88
C ALA A 51 -8.14 14.77 -5.65
N TYR A 52 -8.13 15.70 -6.60
CA TYR A 52 -8.88 16.95 -6.53
C TYR A 52 -10.01 16.96 -7.55
N TRP A 53 -11.19 17.39 -7.10
CA TRP A 53 -12.42 17.42 -7.88
C TRP A 53 -12.91 18.85 -8.06
N SER A 54 -13.39 19.16 -9.26
CA SER A 54 -14.05 20.42 -9.58
C SER A 54 -15.41 20.16 -10.21
N ARG A 55 -16.44 20.86 -9.70
CA ARG A 55 -17.80 20.81 -10.27
C ARG A 55 -17.85 21.38 -11.68
N THR A 56 -16.96 22.31 -12.01
CA THR A 56 -16.81 22.88 -13.35
C THR A 56 -15.61 22.26 -14.05
N ARG A 57 -15.69 22.16 -15.38
CA ARG A 57 -14.54 21.79 -16.21
C ARG A 57 -13.45 22.85 -16.07
N ARG A 58 -12.24 22.43 -15.75
CA ARG A 58 -11.08 23.32 -15.65
C ARG A 58 -10.07 22.99 -16.74
N SER A 59 -9.43 24.03 -17.28
CA SER A 59 -8.37 23.87 -18.26
C SER A 59 -7.12 23.29 -17.61
N LYS A 60 -6.18 22.85 -18.44
CA LYS A 60 -4.90 22.33 -17.96
C LYS A 60 -4.12 23.41 -17.20
N GLU A 61 -4.09 24.63 -17.73
CA GLU A 61 -3.38 25.78 -17.15
C GLU A 61 -3.93 26.17 -15.78
N TRP A 62 -5.25 26.08 -15.62
CA TRP A 62 -5.90 26.30 -14.32
C TRP A 62 -5.44 25.26 -13.30
N TRP A 63 -5.46 23.98 -13.67
CA TRP A 63 -5.00 22.90 -12.80
C TRP A 63 -3.50 23.01 -12.49
N GLU A 64 -2.68 23.44 -13.44
CA GLU A 64 -1.24 23.65 -13.23
C GLU A 64 -0.99 24.79 -12.23
N THR A 65 -1.76 25.87 -12.33
CA THR A 65 -1.73 26.98 -11.36
C THR A 65 -2.15 26.51 -9.98
N PHE A 66 -3.28 25.79 -9.90
CA PHE A 66 -3.81 25.21 -8.67
C PHE A 66 -2.83 24.25 -7.98
N ALA A 67 -2.09 23.44 -8.76
CA ALA A 67 -1.06 22.56 -8.25
C ALA A 67 0.15 23.34 -7.71
N ARG A 68 0.59 24.39 -8.41
CA ARG A 68 1.71 25.25 -7.99
C ARG A 68 1.41 25.98 -6.69
N GLU A 69 0.20 26.50 -6.51
CA GLU A 69 -0.24 27.12 -5.25
C GLU A 69 -0.07 26.18 -4.04
N ARG A 70 -0.25 24.87 -4.26
CA ARG A 70 -0.09 23.83 -3.24
C ARG A 70 1.32 23.27 -3.16
N LYS A 71 2.29 23.91 -3.82
CA LYS A 71 3.67 23.43 -3.96
C LYS A 71 3.73 21.99 -4.51
N GLY A 72 2.73 21.61 -5.31
CA GLY A 72 2.58 20.29 -5.87
C GLY A 72 2.77 20.24 -7.38
N ARG A 73 2.74 19.02 -7.92
CA ARG A 73 2.78 18.75 -9.36
C ARG A 73 1.61 17.88 -9.77
N ILE A 74 1.00 18.17 -10.92
CA ILE A 74 0.00 17.28 -11.50
C ILE A 74 0.66 15.95 -11.84
N VAL A 75 0.01 14.88 -11.44
CA VAL A 75 0.38 13.50 -11.75
C VAL A 75 -0.37 13.11 -13.03
N ILE A 76 0.37 12.78 -14.09
CA ILE A 76 -0.24 12.30 -15.34
C ILE A 76 -0.64 10.82 -15.15
N GLU A 77 -1.81 10.44 -15.69
CA GLU A 77 -2.64 9.27 -15.36
C GLU A 77 -1.91 7.94 -15.08
N ASP A 78 -0.79 7.66 -15.74
CA ASP A 78 -0.05 6.39 -15.62
C ASP A 78 0.50 6.11 -14.20
N CYS A 79 0.71 7.14 -13.39
CA CYS A 79 1.26 6.99 -12.03
C CYS A 79 0.21 6.55 -10.98
N THR A 80 -1.10 6.57 -11.30
CA THR A 80 -2.15 6.10 -10.37
C THR A 80 -2.24 4.56 -10.32
N ARG A 81 -1.55 3.87 -11.26
CA ARG A 81 -1.57 2.41 -11.42
C ARG A 81 -0.98 1.66 -10.21
N GLY A 82 -0.25 2.33 -9.31
CA GLY A 82 0.49 1.71 -8.20
C GLY A 82 0.27 2.28 -6.79
N LEU A 83 -0.65 3.23 -6.56
CA LEU A 83 -0.83 3.84 -5.23
C LEU A 83 -1.62 2.95 -4.23
N ALA A 84 -1.58 1.64 -4.43
CA ALA A 84 -1.99 0.67 -3.41
C ALA A 84 -0.85 0.49 -2.40
N ARG A 85 -0.77 1.38 -1.41
CA ARG A 85 -0.45 1.02 -0.02
C ARG A 85 -0.70 2.24 0.87
N ALA A 86 -1.83 2.25 1.55
CA ALA A 86 -2.00 3.08 2.73
C ALA A 86 -2.66 2.32 3.89
N ASP A 87 -2.91 1.01 3.74
CA ASP A 87 -3.48 0.19 4.82
C ASP A 87 -3.26 -1.31 4.54
N GLU A 88 -2.02 -1.68 4.21
CA GLU A 88 -1.61 -3.08 4.43
C GLU A 88 -0.77 -3.03 5.69
N PRO A 89 -1.21 -3.60 6.83
CA PRO A 89 -0.35 -3.75 7.99
C PRO A 89 0.94 -4.38 7.48
N GLU A 90 2.07 -3.76 7.82
CA GLU A 90 3.37 -4.37 7.57
C GLU A 90 3.27 -5.81 8.10
N PRO A 91 3.48 -6.85 7.27
CA PRO A 91 3.48 -8.21 7.79
C PRO A 91 4.48 -8.23 8.95
N PRO A 92 4.14 -8.85 10.10
CA PRO A 92 5.09 -8.92 11.20
C PRO A 92 6.39 -9.46 10.62
N THR A 93 7.48 -8.75 10.85
CA THR A 93 8.81 -9.28 10.57
C THR A 93 8.83 -10.65 11.24
N PRO A 94 9.12 -11.75 10.51
CA PRO A 94 9.22 -13.05 11.16
C PRO A 94 10.29 -12.90 12.24
N GLU A 95 9.86 -12.98 13.49
CA GLU A 95 10.76 -13.18 14.61
C GLU A 95 11.60 -14.41 14.24
N PRO A 96 12.94 -14.33 14.31
CA PRO A 96 13.77 -15.45 13.91
C PRO A 96 13.30 -16.67 14.70
N GLU A 97 12.80 -17.70 13.99
CA GLU A 97 12.52 -18.98 14.63
C GLU A 97 13.76 -19.37 15.43
N PRO A 98 13.63 -19.73 16.73
CA PRO A 98 14.74 -20.30 17.44
C PRO A 98 15.18 -21.53 16.64
N GLY A 99 16.40 -21.47 16.10
CA GLY A 99 17.00 -22.60 15.38
C GLY A 99 16.94 -23.86 16.25
N PRO A 100 16.93 -25.05 15.63
CA PRO A 100 16.76 -26.30 16.35
C PRO A 100 17.76 -26.39 17.51
N GLU A 101 17.22 -26.56 18.71
CA GLU A 101 17.95 -26.89 19.93
C GLU A 101 18.83 -28.11 19.65
N PRO A 102 20.15 -28.08 19.97
CA PRO A 102 21.02 -29.22 19.68
C PRO A 102 20.50 -30.44 20.45
N GLU A 103 20.15 -31.50 19.72
CA GLU A 103 19.77 -32.79 20.32
C GLU A 103 20.88 -33.28 21.24
N PRO A 104 20.54 -33.80 22.44
CA PRO A 104 21.55 -34.33 23.35
C PRO A 104 22.21 -35.57 22.76
N ASP A 105 23.54 -35.57 22.81
CA ASP A 105 24.45 -36.59 22.32
C ASP A 105 24.08 -37.99 22.89
N PRO A 106 23.91 -39.04 22.06
CA PRO A 106 23.52 -40.38 22.52
C PRO A 106 24.57 -41.09 23.40
N GLU A 107 25.74 -40.50 23.62
CA GLU A 107 26.82 -41.13 24.40
C GLU A 107 26.52 -41.22 25.91
N SER A 108 25.49 -40.55 26.42
CA SER A 108 25.12 -40.56 27.85
C SER A 108 24.21 -41.73 28.28
N GLN A 109 23.69 -42.55 27.37
CA GLN A 109 22.72 -43.62 27.71
C GLN A 109 23.29 -45.06 27.71
N ALA A 110 24.57 -45.27 27.43
CA ALA A 110 25.17 -46.61 27.36
C ALA A 110 25.86 -47.08 28.67
N ALA A 111 25.51 -46.48 29.82
CA ALA A 111 26.05 -46.85 31.13
C ALA A 111 24.97 -47.13 32.19
N ALA A 112 23.88 -47.83 31.85
CA ALA A 112 23.05 -48.50 32.85
C ALA A 112 22.20 -49.60 32.21
N GLY A 113 22.46 -50.87 32.58
CA GLY A 113 21.49 -51.94 32.39
C GLY A 113 22.01 -53.15 31.63
N ALA A 114 22.96 -53.85 32.22
CA ALA A 114 23.31 -55.20 31.85
C ALA A 114 22.10 -56.15 31.95
N ARG A 115 21.90 -56.95 30.88
CA ARG A 115 21.63 -58.40 30.87
C ARG A 115 20.46 -58.93 31.73
N SER A 116 19.39 -59.40 31.07
CA SER A 116 19.04 -60.84 31.01
C SER A 116 17.68 -61.03 30.34
N TRP A 117 17.57 -61.91 29.34
CA TRP A 117 16.43 -62.84 29.17
C TRP A 117 16.94 -64.05 28.39
N GLY A 118 17.00 -65.20 29.06
CA GLY A 118 16.95 -66.54 28.47
C GLY A 118 15.69 -67.22 29.02
N SER A 119 14.99 -67.95 28.16
CA SER A 119 13.70 -68.62 28.35
C SER A 119 13.59 -69.55 29.55
#